data_AF-A0A8I0TWA8-F1
#
_entry.id   AF-A0A8I0TWA8-F1
#
_cell.length_a   1.000
_cell.length_b   1.000
_cell.length_c   1.000
_cell.angle_alpha   90.00
_cell.angle_beta   90.00
_cell.angle_gamma   90.00
#
_symmetry.space_group_name_H-M   'P 1'
#
loop_
_entity.id
_entity.type
_entity.pdbx_description
1 polymer ?
#
loop_
_entity_poly.entity_id
_entity_poly.type
_entity_poly.pdbx_seq_one_letter_code
_entity_poly.pdbx_strand_id
1 'polypeptide(L)' 'MEPIEIEAKTLIQKSKTPSNDYVINPYTGCVLGCAYCFAGFAGRQFGRSSRSGATTCT' A
#
# COMPACT_ATOMS: atom_id res chain seq x y z
N MET A 1 9.54 -6.32 15.36
CA MET A 1 8.87 -5.44 14.39
C MET A 1 9.00 -4.04 14.97
N GLU A 2 10.00 -3.29 14.53
CA GLU A 2 10.14 -1.89 14.93
C GLU A 2 9.37 -1.02 13.91
N PRO A 3 8.61 -0.02 14.35
CA PRO A 3 7.88 0.85 13.44
C PRO A 3 8.86 1.73 12.66
N ILE A 4 8.69 1.77 11.34
CA ILE A 4 9.44 2.68 10.47
C ILE A 4 8.61 3.93 10.29
N GLU A 5 9.14 5.08 10.70
CA GLU A 5 8.51 6.37 10.46
C GLU A 5 8.83 6.84 9.03
N ILE A 6 7.79 7.29 8.33
CA ILE A 6 7.90 7.72 6.94
C ILE A 6 7.05 8.98 6.78
N GLU A 7 7.62 10.01 6.15
CA GLU A 7 6.88 11.22 5.84
C GLU A 7 5.86 10.95 4.73
N ALA A 8 4.58 11.20 5.03
CA ALA A 8 3.49 10.99 4.09
C ALA A 8 3.45 12.11 3.04
N LYS A 9 3.53 11.77 1.74
CA LYS A 9 3.41 12.75 0.66
C LYS A 9 2.04 13.44 0.62
N THR A 10 0.98 12.68 0.87
CA THR A 10 -0.40 13.16 0.89
C THR A 10 -1.20 12.30 1.86
N LEU A 11 -2.03 12.93 2.70
CA LEU A 11 -2.89 12.23 3.65
C LEU A 11 -3.99 11.40 2.93
N ILE A 12 -4.55 11.96 1.85
CA ILE A 12 -5.70 11.42 1.13
C ILE A 12 -5.34 11.26 -0.34
N GLN A 13 -5.68 10.13 -0.93
CA GLN A 13 -5.53 9.88 -2.36
C GLN A 13 -6.88 9.54 -2.99
N LYS A 14 -7.02 9.77 -4.30
CA LYS A 14 -8.21 9.34 -5.05
C LYS A 14 -8.32 7.83 -5.02
N SER A 15 -9.51 7.34 -4.74
CA SER A 15 -9.77 5.91 -4.72
C SER A 15 -9.73 5.32 -6.12
N LYS A 16 -9.33 4.05 -6.18
CA LYS A 16 -9.51 3.19 -7.35
C LYS A 16 -10.66 2.19 -7.15
N THR A 17 -11.31 2.20 -5.98
CA THR A 17 -12.50 1.39 -5.73
C THR A 17 -13.76 2.14 -6.18
N PRO A 18 -14.77 1.43 -6.72
CA PRO A 18 -15.99 2.06 -7.23
C PRO A 18 -16.92 2.61 -6.14
N SER A 19 -16.65 2.31 -4.86
CA SER A 19 -17.52 2.66 -3.74
C SER A 19 -17.22 4.02 -3.12
N ASN A 20 -16.00 4.54 -3.29
CA ASN A 20 -15.51 5.73 -2.58
C ASN A 20 -14.73 6.60 -3.56
N ASP A 21 -14.79 7.93 -3.42
CA ASP A 21 -14.00 8.84 -4.26
C ASP A 21 -12.56 9.01 -3.76
N TYR A 22 -12.35 8.85 -2.44
CA TYR A 22 -11.08 9.07 -1.77
C TYR A 22 -10.83 8.00 -0.70
N VAL A 23 -9.55 7.72 -0.44
CA VAL A 23 -9.10 6.78 0.59
C VAL A 23 -7.83 7.26 1.25
N ILE A 24 -7.69 6.87 2.52
CA ILE A 24 -6.44 6.96 3.26
C ILE A 24 -5.81 5.57 3.21
N ASN A 25 -4.67 5.43 2.52
CA ASN A 25 -3.98 4.17 2.38
C ASN A 25 -2.64 4.20 3.13
N PRO A 26 -2.59 3.80 4.41
CA PRO A 26 -1.35 3.80 5.19
C PRO A 26 -0.46 2.59 4.89
N TYR A 27 -0.82 1.73 3.93
CA TYR A 27 -0.13 0.45 3.72
C TYR A 27 1.16 0.63 2.92
N THR A 28 2.29 0.43 3.59
CA THR A 28 3.64 0.47 3.01
C THR A 28 4.25 -0.93 2.79
N GLY A 29 3.54 -1.97 3.24
CA GLY A 29 3.98 -3.36 3.22
C GLY A 29 4.36 -3.87 4.61
N CYS A 30 4.48 -5.19 4.75
CA CYS A 30 4.97 -5.82 5.98
C CYS A 30 5.85 -7.01 5.65
N VAL A 31 6.70 -7.41 6.61
CA VAL A 31 7.66 -8.52 6.44
C VAL A 31 7.00 -9.90 6.39
N LEU A 32 5.71 -10.02 6.74
CA LEU A 32 5.01 -11.31 6.80
C LEU A 32 4.67 -11.87 5.41
N GLY A 33 4.48 -11.03 4.39
CA GLY A 33 4.24 -11.49 3.02
C GLY A 33 3.02 -12.41 2.84
N CYS A 34 1.94 -12.18 3.59
CA CYS A 34 0.76 -13.08 3.59
C CYS A 34 0.15 -13.27 2.19
N ALA A 35 -0.36 -14.48 1.92
CA ALA A 35 -1.02 -14.80 0.65
C ALA A 35 -2.22 -13.88 0.33
N TYR A 36 -2.91 -13.39 1.38
CA TYR A 36 -4.05 -12.47 1.30
C TYR A 36 -3.67 -11.00 1.59
N CYS A 37 -2.38 -10.64 1.51
CA CYS A 37 -1.94 -9.28 1.81
C CYS A 37 -2.55 -8.25 0.85
N PHE A 38 -3.33 -7.31 1.39
CA PHE A 38 -3.93 -6.23 0.60
C PHE A 38 -2.87 -5.34 -0.04
N ALA A 39 -1.79 -4.99 0.67
CA ALA A 39 -0.69 -4.22 0.10
C ALA A 39 -0.05 -4.96 -1.08
N GLY A 40 0.17 -6.27 -0.94
CA GLY A 40 0.68 -7.12 -2.01
C GLY A 40 -0.26 -7.16 -3.23
N PHE A 41 -1.57 -7.27 -3.02
CA PHE A 41 -2.57 -7.18 -4.07
C PHE A 41 -2.56 -5.82 -4.77
N ALA A 42 -2.60 -4.73 -4.00
CA ALA A 42 -2.63 -3.37 -4.50
C ALA A 42 -1.36 -3.04 -5.33
N GLY A 43 -0.17 -3.47 -4.90
CA GLY A 43 1.06 -3.28 -5.69
C GLY A 43 1.04 -3.99 -7.05
N ARG A 44 0.49 -5.21 -7.10
CA ARG A 44 0.33 -5.97 -8.36
C ARG A 44 -0.71 -5.33 -9.28
N GLN A 45 -1.85 -4.93 -8.73
CA GLN A 45 -2.98 -4.41 -9.50
C GLN A 45 -2.78 -2.97 -9.98
N PHE A 46 -2.03 -2.16 -9.21
CA PHE A 46 -1.92 -0.71 -9.45
C PHE A 46 -0.53 -0.23 -9.88
N GLY A 47 0.39 -1.15 -10.18
CA GLY A 47 1.53 -0.87 -11.06
C GLY A 47 2.84 -0.44 -10.40
N ARG A 48 3.27 -1.09 -9.32
CA ARG A 48 4.66 -0.93 -8.81
C ARG A 48 5.36 -2.28 -8.71
N SER A 49 6.45 -2.43 -9.46
CA SER A 49 7.26 -3.65 -9.49
C SER A 49 7.82 -3.95 -8.11
N SER A 50 7.58 -5.19 -7.69
CA SER A 50 8.00 -5.74 -6.41
C SER A 50 9.51 -5.91 -6.35
N ARG A 51 10.19 -5.03 -5.60
CA ARG A 51 11.44 -5.41 -4.92
C ARG A 51 11.04 -5.94 -3.55
N SER A 52 11.42 -7.19 -3.29
CA SER A 52 11.12 -8.01 -2.12
C SER A 52 10.90 -7.18 -0.84
N GLY A 53 9.67 -7.19 -0.31
CA GLY A 53 9.36 -6.70 1.05
C GLY A 53 8.77 -5.30 1.21
N ALA A 54 8.73 -4.44 0.18
CA ALA A 54 8.20 -3.08 0.31
C ALA A 54 7.18 -2.76 -0.80
N THR A 55 5.95 -3.24 -0.64
CA THR A 55 4.85 -2.89 -1.55
C THR A 55 4.30 -1.51 -1.18
N THR A 56 4.95 -0.46 -1.65
CA THR A 56 4.48 0.91 -1.45
C THR A 56 3.24 1.13 -2.31
N CYS A 57 2.08 1.03 -1.68
CA CYS A 57 0.79 1.30 -2.29
C CYS A 57 0.55 2.81 -2.25
N THR A 58 1.24 3.56 -3.10
CA THR A 58 0.84 4.93 -3.42
C THR A 58 0.41 5.02 -4.87
#